data_AF-A0A7J6QU22-F1
#
_entry.id   AF-A0A7J6QU22-F1
#
_cell.length_a   1.000
_cell.length_b   1.000
_cell.length_c   1.000
_cell.angle_alpha   90.00
_cell.angle_beta   90.00
_cell.angle_gamma   90.00
#
_symmetry.space_group_name_H-M   'P 1'
#
loop_
_entity.id
_entity.type
_entity.pdbx_description
1 polymer ?
#
loop_
_entity_poly.entity_id
_entity_poly.type
_entity_poly.pdbx_seq_one_letter_code
_entity_poly.pdbx_strand_id
1 'polypeptide(L)'
;MLSTNFFRSASSLVRPTMMSAAAPAISAALRRGLATASSKLRAPTANDISNLQDLVSNVLVGDKDDLSHYNNDWLRTRTGHSNIVLRPKTTLEVSKAVKYCNDNFIPISVQGGNTGLVGGSVPVNNEVVLSLERLNKILSVNTADSIATCESGVVLQNLMDELENYNLMPPYDIGSKAQCLVGGNVATNAGGLRLLRYGSLRGTILGLEVVTAEGKILDLMRALRKDNTGYDLKQLFIGSEGTLGIVTK
;
A
#
# COMPACT_ATOMS: atom_id res chain seq x y z
N MET A 1 23.11 42.62 61.32
CA MET A 1 24.39 42.04 60.88
C MET A 1 24.14 41.22 59.63
N LEU A 2 24.64 41.75 58.51
CA LEU A 2 25.19 41.09 57.32
C LEU A 2 24.29 40.05 56.59
N SER A 3 23.71 40.35 55.42
CA SER A 3 24.32 40.69 54.11
C SER A 3 25.11 39.54 53.48
N THR A 4 24.56 38.99 52.38
CA THR A 4 25.12 38.89 51.00
C THR A 4 24.05 38.15 50.16
N ASN A 5 23.25 38.72 49.26
CA ASN A 5 23.39 39.77 48.26
C ASN A 5 24.29 39.38 47.06
N PHE A 6 23.74 39.62 45.85
CA PHE A 6 24.33 39.66 44.49
C PHE A 6 24.32 38.36 43.64
N PHE A 7 23.82 38.29 42.39
CA PHE A 7 23.28 39.29 41.44
C PHE A 7 22.45 38.61 40.30
N ARG A 8 21.31 39.21 39.97
CA ARG A 8 20.73 39.53 38.63
C ARG A 8 20.99 38.67 37.37
N SER A 9 19.86 38.44 36.67
CA SER A 9 19.63 38.67 35.21
C SER A 9 20.45 37.90 34.17
N ALA A 10 19.78 36.99 33.47
CA ALA A 10 20.08 36.68 32.06
C ALA A 10 18.80 36.32 31.29
N SER A 11 17.88 37.29 31.19
CA SER A 11 16.92 37.34 30.08
C SER A 11 17.69 37.69 28.80
N SER A 12 18.19 36.68 28.09
CA SER A 12 18.59 36.72 26.66
C SER A 12 19.45 35.52 26.35
N LEU A 13 18.86 34.41 25.89
CA LEU A 13 19.57 33.35 25.15
C LEU A 13 18.55 32.38 24.53
N VAL A 14 17.56 32.92 23.82
CA VAL A 14 16.90 32.19 22.73
C VAL A 14 17.22 32.96 21.47
N ARG A 15 18.31 32.60 20.81
CA ARG A 15 18.54 33.00 19.42
C ARG A 15 17.62 32.12 18.56
N PRO A 16 16.66 32.68 17.82
CA PRO A 16 16.02 31.92 16.77
C PRO A 16 17.07 31.69 15.69
N THR A 17 17.55 30.46 15.56
CA THR A 17 18.29 30.03 14.38
C THR A 17 17.37 30.21 13.17
N MET A 18 17.74 31.15 12.30
CA MET A 18 17.26 31.22 10.93
C MET A 18 17.43 29.85 10.27
N MET A 19 16.35 29.08 10.15
CA MET A 19 16.26 28.00 9.16
C MET A 19 15.44 28.49 7.98
N SER A 20 16.17 29.13 7.07
CA SER A 20 16.07 29.07 5.61
C SER A 20 14.69 28.82 4.98
N ALA A 21 14.20 29.85 4.29
CA ALA A 21 13.05 29.87 3.40
C ALA A 21 13.29 29.07 2.08
N ALA A 22 13.67 27.79 2.18
CA ALA A 22 13.92 26.92 1.01
C ALA A 22 12.70 26.05 0.61
N ALA A 23 11.57 26.15 1.31
CA ALA A 23 10.35 25.37 1.04
C ALA A 23 9.53 25.74 -0.22
N PRO A 24 9.55 26.98 -0.79
CA PRO A 24 8.63 27.30 -1.89
C PRO A 24 9.05 26.73 -3.26
N ALA A 25 10.35 26.59 -3.51
CA ALA A 25 10.85 26.20 -4.83
C ALA A 25 10.65 24.71 -5.15
N ILE A 26 10.81 23.83 -4.15
CA ILE A 26 10.55 22.38 -4.28
C ILE A 26 9.06 22.15 -4.57
N SER A 27 8.17 22.88 -3.88
CA SER A 27 6.71 22.80 -4.08
C SER A 27 6.29 23.18 -5.50
N ALA A 28 6.88 24.23 -6.09
CA ALA A 28 6.52 24.67 -7.44
C ALA A 28 7.03 23.71 -8.54
N ALA A 29 8.25 23.18 -8.40
CA ALA A 29 8.79 22.19 -9.33
C ALA A 29 8.05 20.85 -9.24
N LEU A 30 7.71 20.40 -8.03
CA LEU A 30 6.90 19.20 -7.80
C LEU A 30 5.49 19.39 -8.37
N ARG A 31 4.84 20.55 -8.13
CA ARG A 31 3.52 20.89 -8.70
C ARG A 31 3.54 20.99 -10.22
N ARG A 32 4.61 21.55 -10.82
CA ARG A 32 4.76 21.59 -12.29
C ARG A 32 4.98 20.19 -12.87
N GLY A 33 5.83 19.37 -12.25
CA GLY A 33 6.05 17.97 -12.64
C GLY A 33 4.79 17.11 -12.53
N LEU A 34 4.05 17.24 -11.43
CA LEU A 34 2.75 16.61 -11.21
C LEU A 34 1.69 17.11 -12.21
N ALA A 35 1.66 18.40 -12.52
CA ALA A 35 0.75 18.96 -13.53
C ALA A 35 1.06 18.45 -14.95
N THR A 36 2.35 18.28 -15.31
CA THR A 36 2.76 17.70 -16.61
C THR A 36 2.59 16.19 -16.71
N ALA A 37 2.67 15.45 -15.60
CA ALA A 37 2.34 14.02 -15.57
C ALA A 37 0.82 13.80 -15.63
N SER A 38 0.06 14.64 -14.91
CA SER A 38 -1.41 14.64 -14.89
C SER A 38 -2.01 14.95 -16.26
N SER A 39 -1.38 15.79 -17.08
CA SER A 39 -1.91 16.15 -18.41
C SER A 39 -1.93 15.01 -19.44
N LYS A 40 -1.18 13.93 -19.21
CA LYS A 40 -1.21 12.73 -20.07
C LYS A 40 -2.17 11.65 -19.59
N LEU A 41 -2.56 11.68 -18.32
CA LEU A 41 -3.45 10.68 -17.76
C LEU A 41 -4.84 10.83 -18.37
N ARG A 42 -5.45 9.71 -18.73
CA ARG A 42 -6.80 9.68 -19.32
C ARG A 42 -7.65 8.61 -18.66
N ALA A 43 -8.96 8.81 -18.70
CA ALA A 43 -9.92 7.79 -18.31
C ALA A 43 -9.90 6.60 -19.30
N PRO A 44 -10.26 5.38 -18.85
CA PRO A 44 -10.44 4.25 -19.74
C PRO A 44 -11.64 4.46 -20.69
N THR A 45 -11.45 4.15 -21.96
CA THR A 45 -12.49 4.12 -23.00
C THR A 45 -13.15 2.74 -23.06
N ALA A 46 -14.25 2.60 -23.80
CA ALA A 46 -14.90 1.31 -24.00
C ALA A 46 -13.96 0.25 -24.62
N ASN A 47 -13.04 0.65 -25.49
CA ASN A 47 -12.04 -0.26 -26.06
C ASN A 47 -11.02 -0.70 -25.01
N ASP A 48 -10.60 0.20 -24.11
CA ASP A 48 -9.70 -0.16 -23.01
C ASP A 48 -10.35 -1.17 -22.06
N ILE A 49 -11.63 -0.98 -21.75
CA ILE A 49 -12.41 -1.91 -20.93
C ILE A 49 -12.44 -3.30 -21.57
N SER A 50 -12.71 -3.39 -22.88
CA SER A 50 -12.70 -4.67 -23.61
C SER A 50 -11.32 -5.34 -23.55
N ASN A 51 -10.24 -4.60 -23.80
CA ASN A 51 -8.89 -5.17 -23.74
C ASN A 51 -8.55 -5.64 -22.31
N LEU A 52 -8.96 -4.90 -21.28
CA LEU A 52 -8.74 -5.29 -19.89
C LEU A 52 -9.54 -6.55 -19.51
N GLN A 53 -10.73 -6.75 -20.08
CA GLN A 53 -11.52 -7.97 -19.93
C GLN A 53 -10.82 -9.20 -20.53
N ASP A 54 -10.04 -9.03 -21.60
CA ASP A 54 -9.23 -10.11 -22.19
C ASP A 54 -7.99 -10.44 -21.35
N LEU A 55 -7.46 -9.46 -20.60
CA LEU A 55 -6.24 -9.61 -19.80
C LEU A 55 -6.50 -10.13 -18.38
N VAL A 56 -7.67 -9.84 -17.81
CA VAL A 56 -8.01 -10.12 -16.41
C VAL A 56 -9.25 -10.99 -16.33
N SER A 57 -9.15 -12.09 -15.57
CA SER A 57 -10.21 -13.11 -15.51
C SER A 57 -11.55 -12.62 -14.92
N ASN A 58 -11.57 -11.50 -14.21
CA ASN A 58 -12.78 -10.91 -13.68
C ASN A 58 -12.67 -9.38 -13.69
N VAL A 59 -13.58 -8.75 -14.42
CA VAL A 59 -13.69 -7.29 -14.53
C VAL A 59 -15.15 -6.92 -14.27
N LEU A 60 -15.37 -6.00 -13.34
CA LEU A 60 -16.68 -5.42 -13.08
C LEU A 60 -16.75 -4.07 -13.80
N VAL A 61 -17.86 -3.83 -14.50
CA VAL A 61 -18.15 -2.57 -15.18
C VAL A 61 -19.55 -2.18 -14.76
N GLY A 62 -19.70 -0.94 -14.32
CA GLY A 62 -20.96 -0.44 -13.80
C GLY A 62 -20.89 1.04 -13.55
N ASP A 63 -22.02 1.63 -13.18
CA ASP A 63 -22.03 3.00 -12.71
C ASP A 63 -21.44 3.11 -11.29
N LYS A 64 -21.45 4.32 -10.76
CA LYS A 64 -20.92 4.61 -9.43
C LYS A 64 -21.65 3.84 -8.32
N ASP A 65 -22.95 3.61 -8.47
CA ASP A 65 -23.79 2.99 -7.45
C ASP A 65 -23.59 1.47 -7.45
N ASP A 66 -23.46 0.86 -8.63
CA ASP A 66 -23.09 -0.55 -8.82
C ASP A 66 -21.72 -0.86 -8.17
N LEU A 67 -20.78 0.09 -8.26
CA LEU A 67 -19.41 -0.05 -7.75
C LEU A 67 -19.18 0.70 -6.43
N SER A 68 -20.24 0.99 -5.69
CA SER A 68 -20.20 1.78 -4.45
C SER A 68 -19.25 1.22 -3.40
N HIS A 69 -19.09 -0.11 -3.32
CA HIS A 69 -18.14 -0.77 -2.41
C HIS A 69 -16.68 -0.35 -2.67
N TYR A 70 -16.32 -0.16 -3.95
CA TYR A 70 -14.96 0.18 -4.36
C TYR A 70 -14.73 1.70 -4.42
N ASN A 71 -15.79 2.47 -4.65
CA ASN A 71 -15.72 3.92 -4.77
C ASN A 71 -15.83 4.67 -3.43
N ASN A 72 -16.44 4.09 -2.39
CA ASN A 72 -16.57 4.76 -1.10
C ASN A 72 -15.51 4.30 -0.11
N ASP A 73 -14.88 5.24 0.58
CA ASP A 73 -13.90 4.92 1.61
C ASP A 73 -14.58 4.37 2.88
N TRP A 74 -13.78 3.78 3.77
CA TRP A 74 -14.26 3.22 5.03
C TRP A 74 -15.07 4.22 5.86
N LEU A 75 -14.64 5.48 5.92
CA LEU A 75 -15.28 6.52 6.71
C LEU A 75 -16.49 7.15 6.00
N ARG A 76 -16.76 6.79 4.74
CA ARG A 76 -17.84 7.35 3.89
C ARG A 76 -17.76 8.87 3.75
N THR A 77 -16.55 9.36 3.69
CA THR A 77 -16.25 10.78 3.57
C THR A 77 -15.62 11.13 2.23
N ARG A 78 -15.04 10.14 1.54
CA ARG A 78 -14.37 10.26 0.25
C ARG A 78 -15.03 9.28 -0.70
N THR A 79 -15.44 9.77 -1.86
CA THR A 79 -16.16 8.98 -2.85
C THR A 79 -15.55 9.21 -4.23
N GLY A 80 -15.04 8.13 -4.82
CA GLY A 80 -14.54 8.08 -6.18
C GLY A 80 -15.63 7.88 -7.24
N HIS A 81 -15.21 7.86 -8.51
CA HIS A 81 -16.09 7.79 -9.67
C HIS A 81 -15.61 6.75 -10.70
N SER A 82 -14.91 5.71 -10.25
CA SER A 82 -14.48 4.65 -11.14
C SER A 82 -15.67 3.85 -11.65
N ASN A 83 -15.65 3.56 -12.95
CA ASN A 83 -16.65 2.76 -13.66
C ASN A 83 -16.14 1.34 -13.99
N ILE A 84 -14.94 0.99 -13.54
CA ILE A 84 -14.31 -0.31 -13.81
C ILE A 84 -13.46 -0.79 -12.62
N VAL A 85 -13.65 -2.05 -12.26
CA VAL A 85 -12.85 -2.75 -11.25
C VAL A 85 -12.25 -4.01 -11.84
N LEU A 86 -10.92 -4.12 -11.79
CA LEU A 86 -10.17 -5.32 -12.13
C LEU A 86 -10.00 -6.18 -10.88
N ARG A 87 -10.33 -7.46 -10.96
CA ARG A 87 -10.20 -8.44 -9.86
C ARG A 87 -9.32 -9.62 -10.32
N PRO A 88 -7.99 -9.41 -10.49
CA PRO A 88 -7.08 -10.44 -10.97
C PRO A 88 -6.98 -11.63 -10.01
N LYS A 89 -6.77 -12.83 -10.57
CA LYS A 89 -6.58 -14.08 -9.80
C LYS A 89 -5.11 -14.54 -9.75
N THR A 90 -4.21 -13.86 -10.47
CA THR A 90 -2.78 -14.22 -10.53
C THR A 90 -1.90 -12.96 -10.63
N THR A 91 -0.65 -13.05 -10.16
CA THR A 91 0.37 -12.00 -10.36
C THR A 91 0.54 -11.64 -11.83
N LEU A 92 0.40 -12.61 -12.74
CA LEU A 92 0.53 -12.38 -14.18
C LEU A 92 -0.62 -11.51 -14.72
N GLU A 93 -1.85 -11.71 -14.25
CA GLU A 93 -2.98 -10.83 -14.60
C GLU A 93 -2.73 -9.40 -14.09
N VAL A 94 -2.21 -9.23 -12.87
CA VAL A 94 -1.82 -7.92 -12.33
C VAL A 94 -0.76 -7.27 -13.23
N SER A 95 0.31 -8.00 -13.54
CA SER A 95 1.40 -7.54 -14.42
C SER A 95 0.91 -7.07 -15.79
N LYS A 96 0.07 -7.88 -16.45
CA LYS A 96 -0.51 -7.55 -17.75
C LYS A 96 -1.41 -6.31 -17.69
N ALA A 97 -2.28 -6.22 -16.68
CA ALA A 97 -3.17 -5.07 -16.51
C ALA A 97 -2.39 -3.78 -16.23
N VAL A 98 -1.41 -3.82 -15.32
CA VAL A 98 -0.56 -2.66 -15.02
C VAL A 98 0.23 -2.21 -16.24
N LYS A 99 0.81 -3.16 -16.99
CA LYS A 99 1.51 -2.85 -18.24
C LYS A 99 0.58 -2.15 -19.25
N TYR A 100 -0.61 -2.71 -19.48
CA TYR A 100 -1.58 -2.13 -20.40
C TYR A 100 -1.96 -0.71 -20.00
N CYS A 101 -2.28 -0.49 -18.72
CA CYS A 101 -2.63 0.83 -18.20
C CYS A 101 -1.47 1.82 -18.32
N ASN A 102 -0.24 1.40 -18.02
CA ASN A 102 0.95 2.25 -18.16
C ASN A 102 1.21 2.65 -19.62
N ASP A 103 1.15 1.69 -20.55
CA ASP A 103 1.36 1.95 -21.98
C ASP A 103 0.29 2.90 -22.56
N ASN A 104 -0.90 2.97 -21.92
CA ASN A 104 -2.04 3.78 -22.34
C ASN A 104 -2.30 5.03 -21.49
N PHE A 105 -1.44 5.32 -20.51
CA PHE A 105 -1.60 6.43 -19.54
C PHE A 105 -2.93 6.39 -18.78
N ILE A 106 -3.39 5.20 -18.40
CA ILE A 106 -4.59 4.99 -17.59
C ILE A 106 -4.16 4.86 -16.12
N PRO A 107 -4.63 5.73 -15.21
CA PRO A 107 -4.26 5.63 -13.80
C PRO A 107 -4.96 4.46 -13.11
N ILE A 108 -4.27 3.84 -12.16
CA ILE A 108 -4.76 2.73 -11.34
C ILE A 108 -4.87 3.17 -9.88
N SER A 109 -5.97 2.83 -9.23
CA SER A 109 -6.12 2.87 -7.77
C SER A 109 -6.09 1.44 -7.23
N VAL A 110 -5.06 1.11 -6.45
CA VAL A 110 -4.86 -0.25 -5.92
C VAL A 110 -5.67 -0.41 -4.64
N GLN A 111 -6.48 -1.46 -4.56
CA GLN A 111 -7.38 -1.67 -3.44
C GLN A 111 -7.17 -3.05 -2.79
N GLY A 112 -6.98 -3.03 -1.47
CA GLY A 112 -7.06 -4.22 -0.62
C GLY A 112 -8.47 -4.38 -0.04
N GLY A 113 -8.58 -4.54 1.28
CA GLY A 113 -9.87 -4.70 1.97
C GLY A 113 -10.68 -3.42 2.16
N ASN A 114 -10.26 -2.32 1.53
CA ASN A 114 -10.86 -0.98 1.65
C ASN A 114 -11.13 -0.49 3.10
N THR A 115 -10.27 -0.87 4.05
CA THR A 115 -10.36 -0.44 5.47
C THR A 115 -9.40 0.70 5.81
N GLY A 116 -8.84 1.39 4.80
CA GLY A 116 -7.92 2.51 4.99
C GLY A 116 -8.64 3.75 5.49
N LEU A 117 -7.97 4.57 6.30
CA LEU A 117 -8.59 5.72 6.98
C LEU A 117 -8.15 7.09 6.44
N VAL A 118 -7.31 7.09 5.40
CA VAL A 118 -6.72 8.32 4.81
C VAL A 118 -7.17 8.59 3.38
N GLY A 119 -8.13 7.80 2.87
CA GLY A 119 -8.67 7.94 1.50
C GLY A 119 -7.79 7.33 0.40
N GLY A 120 -6.62 6.76 0.72
CA GLY A 120 -5.71 6.17 -0.27
C GLY A 120 -6.22 4.87 -0.94
N SER A 121 -7.27 4.24 -0.39
CA SER A 121 -7.84 3.01 -0.93
C SER A 121 -8.94 3.22 -1.98
N VAL A 122 -9.32 4.46 -2.27
CA VAL A 122 -10.39 4.78 -3.23
C VAL A 122 -9.90 5.69 -4.35
N PRO A 123 -10.46 5.59 -5.56
CA PRO A 123 -10.13 6.49 -6.66
C PRO A 123 -10.57 7.93 -6.34
N VAL A 124 -9.86 8.91 -6.89
CA VAL A 124 -10.22 10.34 -6.79
C VAL A 124 -11.05 10.76 -8.00
N ASN A 125 -10.65 10.31 -9.18
CA ASN A 125 -11.28 10.59 -10.46
C ASN A 125 -11.82 9.28 -11.05
N ASN A 126 -11.41 8.99 -12.28
CA ASN A 126 -11.82 7.83 -13.07
C ASN A 126 -10.68 6.79 -13.15
N GLU A 127 -9.88 6.68 -12.10
CA GLU A 127 -8.84 5.64 -12.05
C GLU A 127 -9.48 4.26 -12.10
N VAL A 128 -8.83 3.32 -12.78
CA VAL A 128 -9.22 1.91 -12.76
C VAL A 128 -8.94 1.36 -11.37
N VAL A 129 -9.94 0.79 -10.69
CA VAL A 129 -9.69 0.13 -9.41
C VAL A 129 -9.10 -1.25 -9.68
N LEU A 130 -7.97 -1.58 -9.07
CA LEU A 130 -7.37 -2.92 -9.11
C LEU A 130 -7.50 -3.53 -7.71
N SER A 131 -8.51 -4.39 -7.53
CA SER A 131 -8.76 -5.10 -6.27
C SER A 131 -7.97 -6.40 -6.20
N LEU A 132 -7.25 -6.59 -5.11
CA LEU A 132 -6.42 -7.78 -4.87
C LEU A 132 -7.17 -8.92 -4.17
N GLU A 133 -8.46 -8.78 -3.86
CA GLU A 133 -9.22 -9.74 -3.03
C GLU A 133 -9.30 -11.17 -3.56
N ARG A 134 -9.07 -11.39 -4.87
CA ARG A 134 -9.06 -12.73 -5.49
C ARG A 134 -7.69 -13.41 -5.46
N LEU A 135 -6.64 -12.70 -5.05
CA LEU A 135 -5.32 -13.23 -4.74
C LEU A 135 -5.28 -13.66 -3.27
N ASN A 136 -6.08 -14.66 -2.88
CA ASN A 136 -6.39 -14.97 -1.49
C ASN A 136 -5.91 -16.36 -1.02
N LYS A 137 -4.87 -16.91 -1.64
CA LYS A 137 -4.31 -18.21 -1.23
C LYS A 137 -3.22 -18.07 -0.18
N ILE A 138 -3.27 -18.91 0.84
CA ILE A 138 -2.12 -19.21 1.69
C ILE A 138 -1.31 -20.28 0.95
N LEU A 139 -0.05 -19.99 0.64
CA LEU A 139 0.78 -20.79 -0.27
C LEU A 139 1.59 -21.85 0.48
N SER A 140 2.12 -21.53 1.65
CA SER A 140 2.87 -22.47 2.49
C SER A 140 3.03 -21.98 3.92
N VAL A 141 3.10 -22.91 4.88
CA VAL A 141 3.49 -22.67 6.27
C VAL A 141 4.67 -23.57 6.60
N ASN A 142 5.84 -22.98 6.82
CA ASN A 142 7.03 -23.68 7.33
C ASN A 142 7.07 -23.51 8.86
N THR A 143 6.74 -24.59 9.57
CA THR A 143 6.68 -24.59 11.03
C THR A 143 8.05 -24.62 11.70
N ALA A 144 9.08 -25.16 11.03
CA ALA A 144 10.44 -25.20 11.55
C ALA A 144 11.04 -23.78 11.66
N ASP A 145 10.82 -22.96 10.64
CA ASP A 145 11.32 -21.58 10.60
C ASP A 145 10.28 -20.55 11.04
N SER A 146 9.05 -20.98 11.31
CA SER A 146 7.89 -20.10 11.60
C SER A 146 7.63 -19.06 10.50
N ILE A 147 7.69 -19.50 9.24
CA ILE A 147 7.51 -18.64 8.05
C ILE A 147 6.21 -19.05 7.33
N ALA A 148 5.33 -18.08 7.12
CA ALA A 148 4.15 -18.22 6.27
C ALA A 148 4.35 -17.44 4.97
N THR A 149 3.90 -18.02 3.86
CA THR A 149 3.85 -17.35 2.54
C THR A 149 2.41 -17.36 2.06
N CYS A 150 1.91 -16.22 1.62
CA CYS A 150 0.53 -16.05 1.16
C CYS A 150 0.46 -15.02 0.03
N GLU A 151 -0.66 -15.00 -0.66
CA GLU A 151 -0.98 -13.94 -1.62
C GLU A 151 -1.48 -12.68 -0.90
N SER A 152 -1.33 -11.51 -1.54
CA SER A 152 -1.63 -10.20 -0.98
C SER A 152 -3.09 -9.98 -0.55
N GLY A 153 -4.01 -10.71 -1.18
CA GLY A 153 -5.44 -10.64 -0.95
C GLY A 153 -5.96 -11.58 0.14
N VAL A 154 -5.08 -12.25 0.88
CA VAL A 154 -5.50 -13.03 2.06
C VAL A 154 -6.02 -12.08 3.14
N VAL A 155 -7.23 -12.34 3.64
CA VAL A 155 -7.80 -11.66 4.81
C VAL A 155 -6.97 -12.00 6.05
N LEU A 156 -6.61 -11.00 6.86
CA LEU A 156 -5.74 -11.21 8.02
C LEU A 156 -6.32 -12.25 8.99
N GLN A 157 -7.62 -12.22 9.27
CA GLN A 157 -8.28 -13.23 10.12
C GLN A 157 -8.09 -14.64 9.56
N ASN A 158 -8.27 -14.86 8.25
CA ASN A 158 -8.09 -16.18 7.65
C ASN A 158 -6.63 -16.67 7.78
N LEU A 159 -5.65 -15.77 7.68
CA LEU A 159 -4.24 -16.11 7.93
C LEU A 159 -4.02 -16.48 9.41
N MET A 160 -4.65 -15.76 10.35
CA MET A 160 -4.58 -16.10 11.78
C MET A 160 -5.15 -17.49 12.04
N ASP A 161 -6.35 -17.77 11.54
CA ASP A 161 -7.05 -19.05 11.73
C ASP A 161 -6.25 -20.23 11.16
N GLU A 162 -5.62 -20.06 9.99
CA GLU A 162 -4.76 -21.10 9.41
C GLU A 162 -3.50 -21.34 10.25
N LEU A 163 -2.88 -20.29 10.77
CA LEU A 163 -1.64 -20.40 11.56
C LEU A 163 -1.89 -21.00 12.95
N GLU A 164 -3.08 -20.84 13.51
CA GLU A 164 -3.47 -21.47 14.78
C GLU A 164 -3.38 -23.00 14.72
N ASN A 165 -3.64 -23.63 13.56
CA ASN A 165 -3.47 -25.08 13.36
C ASN A 165 -2.03 -25.56 13.61
N TYR A 166 -1.05 -24.65 13.56
CA TYR A 166 0.38 -24.94 13.78
C TYR A 166 0.91 -24.32 15.08
N ASN A 167 0.04 -23.80 15.95
CA ASN A 167 0.39 -23.00 17.13
C ASN A 167 1.24 -21.76 16.80
N LEU A 168 1.02 -21.18 15.61
CA LEU A 168 1.67 -19.96 15.15
C LEU A 168 0.67 -18.80 15.11
N MET A 169 1.19 -17.58 15.01
CA MET A 169 0.36 -16.39 14.79
C MET A 169 1.12 -15.35 13.96
N PRO A 170 0.41 -14.49 13.21
CA PRO A 170 1.04 -13.30 12.64
C PRO A 170 1.60 -12.38 13.74
N PRO A 171 2.71 -11.68 13.48
CA PRO A 171 3.34 -10.77 14.46
C PRO A 171 2.58 -9.45 14.64
N TYR A 172 1.42 -9.29 14.01
CA TYR A 172 0.58 -8.10 14.08
C TYR A 172 -0.90 -8.49 14.13
N ASP A 173 -1.72 -7.61 14.71
CA ASP A 173 -3.17 -7.80 14.88
C ASP A 173 -3.82 -6.40 14.87
N ILE A 174 -4.81 -6.19 14.02
CA ILE A 174 -5.46 -4.89 13.83
C ILE A 174 -6.98 -5.04 13.91
N GLY A 175 -7.67 -3.98 14.34
CA GLY A 175 -9.12 -4.01 14.56
C GLY A 175 -9.95 -4.37 13.31
N SER A 176 -9.40 -4.13 12.11
CA SER A 176 -10.02 -4.47 10.83
C SER A 176 -9.71 -5.88 10.32
N LYS A 177 -9.13 -6.77 11.14
CA LYS A 177 -8.63 -8.10 10.73
C LYS A 177 -9.60 -8.99 9.95
N ALA A 178 -10.91 -8.85 10.18
CA ALA A 178 -11.93 -9.60 9.47
C ALA A 178 -12.11 -9.17 8.00
N GLN A 179 -11.53 -8.04 7.59
CA GLN A 179 -11.70 -7.47 6.24
C GLN A 179 -10.40 -6.97 5.62
N CYS A 180 -9.43 -6.52 6.41
CA CYS A 180 -8.15 -6.07 5.88
C CYS A 180 -7.39 -7.22 5.23
N LEU A 181 -6.70 -6.90 4.14
CA LEU A 181 -5.90 -7.86 3.39
C LEU A 181 -4.42 -7.69 3.74
N VAL A 182 -3.67 -8.79 3.75
CA VAL A 182 -2.24 -8.82 4.10
C VAL A 182 -1.43 -7.81 3.28
N GLY A 183 -1.65 -7.75 1.97
CA GLY A 183 -0.98 -6.79 1.08
C GLY A 183 -1.28 -5.33 1.42
N GLY A 184 -2.51 -5.01 1.83
CA GLY A 184 -2.86 -3.68 2.32
C GLY A 184 -2.17 -3.33 3.64
N ASN A 185 -2.03 -4.31 4.54
CA ASN A 185 -1.30 -4.14 5.79
C ASN A 185 0.19 -3.86 5.53
N VAL A 186 0.80 -4.57 4.57
CA VAL A 186 2.18 -4.33 4.13
C VAL A 186 2.32 -2.95 3.49
N ALA A 187 1.44 -2.62 2.52
CA ALA A 187 1.50 -1.35 1.80
C ALA A 187 1.33 -0.13 2.71
N THR A 188 0.61 -0.26 3.82
CA THR A 188 0.42 0.81 4.82
C THR A 188 1.38 0.73 6.01
N ASN A 189 2.27 -0.27 6.06
CA ASN A 189 3.10 -0.58 7.22
C ASN A 189 2.28 -0.62 8.53
N ALA A 190 1.19 -1.40 8.52
CA ALA A 190 0.27 -1.50 9.63
C ALA A 190 0.99 -1.88 10.94
N GLY A 191 0.60 -1.23 12.04
CA GLY A 191 1.13 -1.51 13.37
C GLY A 191 0.26 -2.48 14.14
N GLY A 192 -0.75 -1.95 14.84
CA GLY A 192 -1.74 -2.75 15.55
C GLY A 192 -1.40 -3.06 17.01
N LEU A 193 -2.22 -3.92 17.59
CA LEU A 193 -2.28 -4.22 19.03
C LEU A 193 -1.00 -4.89 19.56
N ARG A 194 -0.25 -5.57 18.69
CA ARG A 194 0.93 -6.36 19.06
C ARG A 194 2.26 -5.69 18.70
N LEU A 195 2.23 -4.46 18.20
CA LEU A 195 3.41 -3.72 17.75
C LEU A 195 4.50 -3.62 18.83
N LEU A 196 4.12 -3.41 20.09
CA LEU A 196 5.08 -3.28 21.20
C LEU A 196 5.92 -4.54 21.41
N ARG A 197 5.35 -5.73 21.16
CA ARG A 197 6.03 -7.00 21.39
C ARG A 197 6.83 -7.47 20.18
N TYR A 198 6.27 -7.34 18.97
CA TYR A 198 6.85 -7.93 17.75
C TYR A 198 7.45 -6.91 16.77
N GLY A 199 7.24 -5.62 17.00
CA GLY A 199 7.78 -4.54 16.18
C GLY A 199 7.04 -4.33 14.86
N SER A 200 7.61 -3.46 14.03
CA SER A 200 7.06 -3.06 12.72
C SER A 200 7.11 -4.20 11.70
N LEU A 201 6.18 -4.18 10.73
CA LEU A 201 6.22 -5.04 9.55
C LEU A 201 7.54 -5.00 8.79
N ARG A 202 8.26 -3.86 8.85
CA ARG A 202 9.62 -3.74 8.27
C ARG A 202 10.61 -4.78 8.79
N GLY A 203 10.46 -5.23 10.03
CA GLY A 203 11.34 -6.24 10.65
C GLY A 203 10.82 -7.67 10.59
N THR A 204 9.54 -7.87 10.26
CA THR A 204 8.87 -9.16 10.30
C THR A 204 8.54 -9.73 8.91
N ILE A 205 8.34 -8.87 7.90
CA ILE A 205 8.25 -9.29 6.50
C ILE A 205 9.63 -9.72 6.01
N LEU A 206 9.74 -10.94 5.50
CA LEU A 206 11.00 -11.52 5.03
C LEU A 206 11.23 -11.30 3.53
N GLY A 207 10.18 -11.36 2.74
CA GLY A 207 10.20 -11.15 1.29
C GLY A 207 8.86 -10.64 0.77
N LEU A 208 8.87 -10.15 -0.48
CA LEU A 208 7.68 -9.68 -1.19
C LEU A 208 7.78 -10.03 -2.67
N GLU A 209 6.66 -10.30 -3.33
CA GLU A 209 6.54 -10.26 -4.79
C GLU A 209 5.78 -8.99 -5.16
N VAL A 210 6.35 -8.17 -6.06
CA VAL A 210 5.79 -6.86 -6.41
C VAL A 210 5.70 -6.67 -7.91
N VAL A 211 4.57 -6.16 -8.40
CA VAL A 211 4.43 -5.67 -9.77
C VAL A 211 4.72 -4.18 -9.81
N THR A 212 5.74 -3.76 -10.57
CA THR A 212 6.09 -2.34 -10.75
C THR A 212 5.13 -1.63 -11.71
N ALA A 213 5.18 -0.30 -11.77
CA ALA A 213 4.38 0.50 -12.71
C ALA A 213 4.62 0.15 -14.19
N GLU A 214 5.78 -0.42 -14.54
CA GLU A 214 6.05 -0.93 -15.90
C GLU A 214 5.41 -2.31 -16.18
N GLY A 215 4.74 -2.89 -15.18
CA GLY A 215 4.21 -4.24 -15.21
C GLY A 215 5.26 -5.33 -15.01
N LYS A 216 6.49 -5.00 -14.60
CA LYS A 216 7.52 -6.02 -14.30
C LYS A 216 7.25 -6.67 -12.96
N ILE A 217 7.40 -7.99 -12.88
CA ILE A 217 7.34 -8.75 -11.63
C ILE A 217 8.72 -8.74 -11.00
N LEU A 218 8.85 -8.13 -9.83
CA LEU A 218 10.03 -8.13 -9.00
C LEU A 218 9.85 -9.18 -7.89
N ASP A 219 10.60 -10.27 -8.01
CA ASP A 219 10.62 -11.34 -7.02
C ASP A 219 11.69 -11.09 -5.95
N LEU A 220 11.24 -10.65 -4.78
CA LEU A 220 12.05 -10.46 -3.57
C LEU A 220 11.67 -11.49 -2.50
N MET A 221 11.09 -12.63 -2.87
CA MET A 221 10.67 -13.69 -1.95
C MET A 221 11.87 -14.47 -1.43
N ARG A 222 12.51 -13.92 -0.39
CA ARG A 222 13.61 -14.56 0.33
C ARG A 222 13.11 -15.02 1.69
N ALA A 223 12.81 -16.31 1.82
CA ALA A 223 12.41 -16.92 3.10
C ALA A 223 13.63 -17.14 4.04
N LEU A 224 14.44 -16.10 4.23
CA LEU A 224 15.67 -16.12 5.03
C LEU A 224 15.56 -15.09 6.16
N ARG A 225 15.91 -15.48 7.38
CA ARG A 225 15.89 -14.56 8.53
C ARG A 225 16.97 -13.47 8.42
N LYS A 226 18.09 -13.78 7.77
CA LYS A 226 19.20 -12.87 7.52
C LYS A 226 19.67 -13.05 6.07
N ASP A 227 19.61 -11.97 5.31
CA ASP A 227 20.10 -11.92 3.94
C ASP A 227 20.65 -10.51 3.68
N ASN A 228 21.95 -10.41 3.39
CA ASN A 228 22.67 -9.15 3.18
C ASN A 228 23.26 -9.07 1.75
N THR A 229 22.69 -9.79 0.78
CA THR A 229 23.19 -9.76 -0.61
C THR A 229 22.66 -8.55 -1.38
N GLY A 230 23.13 -7.35 -1.02
CA GLY A 230 22.78 -6.09 -1.69
C GLY A 230 21.76 -5.24 -0.92
N TYR A 231 20.99 -4.43 -1.64
CA TYR A 231 20.01 -3.52 -1.04
C TYR A 231 18.73 -4.25 -0.65
N ASP A 232 18.17 -3.89 0.52
CA ASP A 232 16.90 -4.43 0.99
C ASP A 232 15.71 -3.74 0.28
N LEU A 233 15.53 -4.03 -1.02
CA LEU A 233 14.54 -3.37 -1.88
C LEU A 233 13.10 -3.52 -1.38
N LYS A 234 12.79 -4.60 -0.64
CA LYS A 234 11.42 -4.83 -0.12
C LYS A 234 10.97 -3.70 0.80
N GLN A 235 11.90 -3.05 1.50
CA GLN A 235 11.61 -1.95 2.41
C GLN A 235 10.98 -0.74 1.72
N LEU A 236 11.28 -0.52 0.44
CA LEU A 236 10.70 0.58 -0.33
C LEU A 236 9.20 0.39 -0.53
N PHE A 237 8.71 -0.85 -0.62
CA PHE A 237 7.30 -1.16 -0.86
C PHE A 237 6.47 -1.22 0.43
N ILE A 238 7.10 -1.54 1.57
CA ILE A 238 6.45 -1.51 2.89
C ILE A 238 6.18 -0.05 3.27
N GLY A 239 4.91 0.31 3.45
CA GLY A 239 4.51 1.70 3.70
C GLY A 239 4.51 2.61 2.46
N SER A 240 4.58 2.05 1.24
CA SER A 240 4.51 2.82 -0.01
C SER A 240 3.09 3.19 -0.45
N GLU A 241 2.08 2.63 0.20
CA GLU A 241 0.66 2.86 -0.09
C GLU A 241 0.28 2.57 -1.56
N GLY A 242 0.98 1.62 -2.21
CA GLY A 242 0.72 1.22 -3.59
C GLY A 242 1.29 2.18 -4.65
N THR A 243 2.00 3.23 -4.25
CA THR A 243 2.51 4.26 -5.16
C THR A 243 3.78 3.86 -5.92
N LEU A 244 4.54 2.90 -5.38
CA LEU A 244 5.78 2.41 -6.00
C LEU A 244 5.63 1.06 -6.71
N GLY A 245 4.55 0.34 -6.42
CA GLY A 245 4.27 -0.98 -6.97
C GLY A 245 3.14 -1.68 -6.21
N ILE A 246 2.66 -2.78 -6.78
CA ILE A 246 1.55 -3.59 -6.26
C ILE A 246 2.13 -4.86 -5.64
N VAL A 247 2.00 -5.00 -4.32
CA VAL A 247 2.39 -6.23 -3.61
C VAL A 247 1.39 -7.33 -3.98
N THR A 248 1.87 -8.46 -4.51
CA THR A 248 1.06 -9.62 -4.91
C THR A 248 1.25 -10.84 -4.00
N LYS A 249 2.41 -10.95 -3.34
CA LYS A 249 2.72 -11.95 -2.30
C LYS A 249 3.61 -11.34 -1.23
#